data_AF-A0A6J6M0J2-F1
#
_entry.id   AF-A0A6J6M0J2-F1
#
_cell.length_a   1.000
_cell.length_b   1.000
_cell.length_c   1.000
_cell.angle_alpha   90.00
_cell.angle_beta   90.00
_cell.angle_gamma   90.00
#
_symmetry.space_group_name_H-M   'P 1'
#
loop_
_entity.id
_entity.type
_entity.pdbx_description
1 polymer ?
#
loop_
_entity_poly.entity_id
_entity_poly.type
_entity_poly.pdbx_seq_one_letter_code
_entity_poly.pdbx_strand_id
1 'polypeptide(L)' 'MFFHPDGERGPRRRNRENAAKAICASCPVLQQCRDHALSVQEPYGIWGGLSEDERLMILNKGIAGDISHAS' A
#
# COMPACT_ATOMS: atom_id res chain seq x y z
N MET A 1 7.55 -3.50 11.50
CA MET A 1 8.21 -2.55 10.57
C MET A 1 7.45 -2.51 9.26
N PHE A 2 7.34 -3.62 8.53
CA PHE A 2 6.40 -3.75 7.39
C PHE A 2 4.96 -4.02 7.84
N PHE A 3 4.80 -4.75 8.94
CA PHE A 3 3.54 -4.96 9.63
C PHE A 3 3.56 -4.22 10.97
N HIS A 4 2.38 -3.79 11.41
CA HIS A 4 2.15 -3.17 12.71
C HIS A 4 1.26 -4.09 13.56
N PRO A 5 1.52 -4.29 14.86
CA PRO A 5 0.55 -4.84 15.81
C PRO A 5 -0.82 -4.17 15.73
N ASP A 6 -1.84 -4.97 16.01
CA ASP A 6 -3.22 -4.55 16.07
C ASP A 6 -3.39 -3.34 17.00
N GLY A 7 -4.20 -2.37 16.54
CA GLY A 7 -4.54 -1.20 17.33
C GLY A 7 -3.48 -0.11 17.41
N GLU A 8 -2.32 -0.23 16.76
CA GLU A 8 -1.37 0.88 16.69
C GLU A 8 -1.92 2.05 15.86
N ARG A 9 -1.82 3.26 16.40
CA ARG A 9 -2.34 4.48 15.75
C ARG A 9 -1.38 5.66 15.91
N GLY A 10 -1.69 6.73 15.19
CA GLY A 10 -1.02 8.02 15.35
C GLY A 10 0.46 8.02 14.94
N PRO A 11 1.31 8.84 15.58
CA PRO A 11 2.69 9.04 15.16
C PRO A 11 3.54 7.76 15.11
N ARG A 12 3.28 6.78 15.99
CA ARG A 12 4.02 5.51 16.00
C ARG A 12 3.79 4.70 14.73
N ARG A 13 2.53 4.58 14.30
CA ARG A 13 2.17 3.91 13.05
C ARG A 13 2.85 4.59 11.86
N ARG A 14 2.71 5.92 11.74
CA ARG A 14 3.32 6.70 10.66
C ARG A 14 4.85 6.55 10.61
N ASN A 15 5.52 6.57 11.76
CA ASN A 15 6.97 6.40 11.81
C ASN A 15 7.41 5.01 11.33
N ARG A 16 6.66 3.95 11.67
CA ARG A 16 6.94 2.60 11.16
C ARG A 16 6.68 2.47 9.68
N GLU A 17 5.56 3.00 9.19
CA GLU A 17 5.24 3.02 7.76
C GLU A 17 6.34 3.75 6.97
N ASN A 18 6.78 4.93 7.43
CA ASN A 18 7.87 5.67 6.80
C ASN A 18 9.18 4.87 6.79
N ALA A 19 9.51 4.18 7.88
CA ALA A 19 10.72 3.37 7.96
C ALA A 19 10.68 2.19 6.98
N ALA A 20 9.54 1.51 6.83
CA ALA A 20 9.39 0.45 5.83
C ALA A 20 9.41 0.98 4.39
N LYS A 21 8.76 2.13 4.13
CA LYS A 21 8.80 2.79 2.82
C LYS A 21 10.23 3.19 2.41
N ALA A 22 11.05 3.64 3.36
CA ALA A 22 12.46 3.96 3.11
C ALA A 22 13.26 2.73 2.63
N ILE A 23 12.95 1.53 3.14
CA ILE A 23 13.55 0.28 2.64
C ILE A 23 13.03 -0.04 1.23
N CYS A 24 11.72 0.12 0.99
CA CYS A 24 11.16 -0.12 -0.35
C CYS A 24 11.83 0.76 -1.41
N ALA A 25 12.20 2.00 -1.08
CA ALA A 25 12.76 2.97 -2.04
C ALA A 25 14.05 2.50 -2.74
N SER A 26 14.83 1.60 -2.12
CA SER A 26 16.02 0.99 -2.72
C SER A 26 15.80 -0.43 -3.24
N CYS A 27 14.57 -0.96 -3.16
CA CYS A 27 14.27 -2.33 -3.53
C CYS A 27 14.21 -2.49 -5.07
N PRO A 28 15.03 -3.38 -5.68
CA PRO A 28 15.08 -3.55 -7.14
C PRO A 28 13.78 -4.11 -7.74
N VAL A 29 12.91 -4.69 -6.91
CA VAL A 29 11.63 -5.29 -7.31
C VAL A 29 10.42 -4.49 -6.82
N LEU A 30 10.61 -3.19 -6.50
CA LEU A 30 9.55 -2.34 -5.94
C LEU A 30 8.25 -2.39 -6.76
N GLN A 31 8.34 -2.32 -8.09
CA GLN A 31 7.16 -2.33 -8.95
C GLN A 31 6.48 -3.71 -8.97
N GLN A 32 7.25 -4.79 -9.14
CA GLN A 32 6.70 -6.16 -9.11
C GLN A 32 5.99 -6.46 -7.78
N CYS A 33 6.58 -6.04 -6.66
CA CYS A 33 5.99 -6.18 -5.33
C CYS A 33 4.69 -5.37 -5.20
N ARG A 34 4.66 -4.14 -5.74
CA ARG A 34 3.48 -3.27 -5.75
C ARG A 34 2.35 -3.87 -6.56
N ASP A 35 2.66 -4.31 -7.78
CA ASP A 35 1.68 -4.86 -8.72
C ASP A 35 1.05 -6.13 -8.15
N HIS A 36 1.86 -6.99 -7.55
CA HIS A 36 1.37 -8.17 -6.85
C HIS A 36 0.44 -7.80 -5.69
N ALA A 37 0.85 -6.88 -4.81
CA ALA A 37 0.04 -6.50 -3.66
C ALA A 37 -1.29 -5.84 -4.04
N LEU A 38 -1.33 -5.10 -5.16
CA LEU A 38 -2.57 -4.55 -5.70
C LEU A 38 -3.45 -5.63 -6.33
N SER A 39 -2.87 -6.58 -7.07
CA SER A 39 -3.65 -7.61 -7.77
C SER A 39 -4.34 -8.60 -6.83
N VAL A 40 -3.68 -8.98 -5.74
CA VAL A 40 -4.26 -9.87 -4.71
C VAL A 40 -4.94 -9.10 -3.57
N GLN A 41 -4.96 -7.76 -3.66
CA GLN A 41 -5.51 -6.87 -2.63
C GLN A 41 -4.97 -7.21 -1.22
N GLU A 42 -3.65 -7.28 -1.09
CA GLU A 42 -2.98 -7.63 0.17
C GLU A 42 -3.53 -6.75 1.32
N PRO A 43 -4.12 -7.36 2.37
CA PRO A 43 -4.95 -6.62 3.33
C PRO A 43 -4.15 -5.78 4.30
N TYR A 44 -2.87 -6.12 4.56
CA TYR A 44 -2.11 -5.50 5.64
C TYR A 44 -0.69 -5.12 5.23
N GLY A 45 -0.13 -4.17 5.97
CA GLY A 45 1.29 -3.82 5.93
C GLY A 45 1.73 -2.98 4.72
N ILE A 46 3.04 -2.75 4.64
CA ILE A 46 3.69 -1.99 3.56
C ILE A 46 4.16 -2.95 2.46
N TRP A 47 3.71 -2.70 1.22
CA TRP A 47 4.09 -3.47 0.04
C TRP A 47 4.43 -2.54 -1.12
N GLY A 48 5.56 -2.77 -1.79
CA GLY A 48 5.98 -1.95 -2.93
C GLY A 48 6.03 -0.44 -2.64
N GLY A 49 6.34 -0.06 -1.39
CA GLY A 49 6.36 1.33 -0.93
C GLY A 49 4.99 1.95 -0.63
N LEU A 50 3.91 1.16 -0.56
CA LEU A 50 2.56 1.61 -0.28
C LEU A 50 2.03 1.04 1.05
N SER A 51 1.34 1.86 1.84
CA SER A 51 0.52 1.40 2.94
C SER A 51 -0.79 0.76 2.47
N GLU A 52 -1.48 0.10 3.39
CA GLU A 52 -2.84 -0.40 3.20
C GLU A 52 -3.77 0.71 2.67
N ASP A 53 -3.83 1.84 3.38
CA ASP A 53 -4.67 2.98 3.00
C ASP A 53 -4.34 3.51 1.60
N GLU A 54 -3.06 3.59 1.23
CA GLU A 54 -2.65 4.03 -0.10
C GLU A 54 -3.04 3.03 -1.20
N ARG A 55 -2.93 1.72 -0.94
CA ARG A 55 -3.40 0.69 -1.88
C ARG A 55 -4.91 0.77 -2.06
N LEU A 56 -5.68 0.95 -0.99
CA LEU A 56 -7.13 1.11 -1.05
C LEU A 56 -7.53 2.34 -1.86
N MET A 57 -6.81 3.47 -1.72
CA MET A 57 -7.04 4.66 -2.54
C MET A 57 -6.80 4.39 -4.03
N ILE A 58 -5.78 3.61 -4.40
CA ILE A 58 -5.49 3.24 -5.78
C ILE A 58 -6.58 2.33 -6.34
N LEU A 59 -6.95 1.28 -5.61
CA LEU A 59 -7.99 0.34 -6.01
C LEU A 59 -9.34 1.04 -6.21
N ASN A 60 -9.70 1.96 -5.31
CA ASN A 60 -10.93 2.73 -5.41
C ASN A 60 -10.91 3.72 -6.60
N LYS A 61 -9.74 4.27 -6.94
CA LYS A 61 -9.57 5.08 -8.16
C LYS A 61 -9.76 4.24 -9.43
N GLY A 62 -9.28 3.00 -9.45
CA GLY A 62 -9.52 2.05 -10.55
C GLY A 62 -11.02 1.82 -10.76
N ILE A 63 -11.73 1.46 -9.68
CA ILE A 63 -13.18 1.23 -9.69
C ILE A 63 -13.94 2.46 -10.20
N ALA A 64 -13.60 3.66 -9.73
CA ALA A 64 -14.25 4.90 -10.19
C ALA A 64 -14.00 5.18 -11.69
N GLY A 65 -12.81 4.86 -12.20
CA GLY A 65 -12.45 5.02 -13.61
C GLY A 65 -13.20 4.03 -14.52
N ASP A 66 -13.40 2.80 -14.05
CA ASP A 66 -14.12 1.74 -14.74
C ASP A 66 -15.62 2.05 -14.86
N ILE A 67 -16.23 2.61 -13.82
CA ILE A 67 -17.63 3.05 -13.83
C ILE A 67 -17.83 4.24 -14.79
N SER A 68 -16.84 5.12 -14.93
CA SER A 68 -16.96 6.34 -15.73
C SER A 68 -16.96 6.11 -17.25
N HIS A 69 -16.49 4.94 -17.72
CA HIS A 69 -16.46 4.57 -19.14
C HIS A 69 -17.60 3.63 -19.56
N ALA A 70 -18.45 3.20 -18.61
CA ALA A 70 -19.55 2.26 -18.86
C ALA A 70 -20.87 2.96 -19.26
N SER A 71 -20.82 4.17 -19.83
CA SER A 71 -22.00 4.96 -20.26
C SER A 71 -22.04 5.18 -21.76
#